data_AF-A0A4R3JCF8-F1
#
_entry.id   AF-A0A4R3JCF8-F1
#
_cell.length_a   1.000
_cell.length_b   1.000
_cell.length_c   1.000
_cell.angle_alpha   90.00
_cell.angle_beta   90.00
_cell.angle_gamma   90.00
#
_symmetry.space_group_name_H-M   'P 1'
#
loop_
_entity.id
_entity.type
_entity.pdbx_description
1 polymer ?
#
loop_
_entity_poly.entity_id
_entity_poly.type
_entity_poly.pdbx_seq_one_letter_code
_entity_poly.pdbx_strand_id
1 'polypeptide(L)'
;MNFLERILNKIGQEWEIFMTECNLMSKPGIISKSEEITEKRKIYQSLKHLCETEPECCRILVHMDFILEGAYRFVQDQKRPQETVEHTLKNWMDSMKNGTCSM
;
A
#
# COMPACT_ATOMS: atom_id res chain seq x y z
N MET A 1 18.94 -10.79 -4.15
CA MET A 1 17.74 -9.95 -4.32
C MET A 1 17.94 -8.69 -3.49
N ASN A 2 17.99 -7.52 -4.14
CA ASN A 2 18.11 -6.23 -3.46
C ASN A 2 16.86 -6.01 -2.58
N PHE A 3 16.97 -5.34 -1.43
CA PHE A 3 15.82 -5.08 -0.55
C PHE A 3 14.68 -4.38 -1.30
N LEU A 4 15.01 -3.50 -2.25
CA LEU A 4 14.03 -2.84 -3.11
C LEU A 4 13.22 -3.86 -3.93
N GLU A 5 13.88 -4.81 -4.59
CA GLU A 5 13.19 -5.89 -5.32
C GLU A 5 12.31 -6.72 -4.39
N ARG A 6 12.74 -6.97 -3.14
CA ARG A 6 11.94 -7.72 -2.17
C ARG A 6 10.64 -6.99 -1.83
N ILE A 7 10.72 -5.69 -1.59
CA ILE A 7 9.55 -4.86 -1.25
C ILE A 7 8.60 -4.77 -2.45
N LEU A 8 9.14 -4.45 -3.64
CA LEU A 8 8.34 -4.33 -4.86
C LEU A 8 7.65 -5.65 -5.22
N ASN A 9 8.33 -6.79 -5.05
CA ASN A 9 7.73 -8.11 -5.28
C ASN A 9 6.62 -8.41 -4.26
N LYS A 10 6.82 -8.11 -2.97
CA LYS A 10 5.77 -8.29 -1.95
C LYS A 10 4.51 -7.47 -2.29
N ILE A 11 4.69 -6.18 -2.55
CA ILE A 11 3.59 -5.26 -2.87
C ILE A 11 2.88 -5.69 -4.16
N GLY A 12 3.63 -6.15 -5.18
CA GLY A 12 3.07 -6.67 -6.42
C GLY A 12 2.24 -7.94 -6.21
N GLN A 13 2.74 -8.89 -5.42
CA GLN A 13 2.01 -10.12 -5.08
C GLN A 13 0.71 -9.82 -4.32
N GLU A 14 0.76 -8.92 -3.33
CA GLU A 14 -0.45 -8.50 -2.61
C GLU A 14 -1.48 -7.84 -3.54
N TRP A 15 -1.04 -7.02 -4.49
CA TRP A 15 -1.91 -6.41 -5.48
C TRP A 15 -2.57 -7.45 -6.40
N GLU A 16 -1.82 -8.44 -6.87
CA GLU A 16 -2.33 -9.53 -7.72
C GLU A 16 -3.36 -10.39 -6.98
N ILE A 17 -3.10 -10.73 -5.72
CA ILE A 17 -4.04 -11.46 -4.86
C ILE A 17 -5.33 -10.66 -4.72
N PHE A 18 -5.24 -9.39 -4.34
CA PHE A 18 -6.40 -8.51 -4.18
C PHE A 18 -7.25 -8.39 -5.46
N MET A 19 -6.60 -8.20 -6.61
CA MET A 19 -7.31 -8.12 -7.89
C MET A 19 -7.97 -9.45 -8.28
N THR A 20 -7.34 -10.57 -7.97
CA THR A 20 -7.89 -11.91 -8.19
C THR A 20 -9.14 -12.14 -7.35
N GLU A 21 -9.11 -11.79 -6.06
CA GLU A 21 -10.26 -11.85 -5.17
C GLU A 21 -11.41 -10.95 -5.65
N CYS A 22 -11.11 -9.72 -6.09
CA CYS A 22 -12.11 -8.82 -6.65
C CYS A 22 -12.78 -9.42 -7.89
N ASN A 23 -12.01 -10.03 -8.79
CA ASN A 23 -12.51 -10.67 -10.00
C ASN A 23 -13.40 -11.89 -9.67
N LEU A 24 -13.00 -12.71 -8.71
CA LEU A 24 -13.78 -13.88 -8.25
C LEU A 24 -15.11 -13.48 -7.60
N MET A 25 -15.12 -12.37 -6.84
CA MET A 25 -16.32 -11.88 -6.15
C MET A 25 -17.24 -11.04 -7.04
N SER A 26 -16.74 -10.48 -8.14
CA SER A 26 -17.56 -9.72 -9.07
C SER A 26 -18.53 -10.65 -9.81
N LYS A 27 -19.84 -10.38 -9.70
CA LYS A 27 -20.82 -10.96 -10.65
C LYS A 27 -20.44 -10.46 -12.05
N PRO A 28 -20.63 -11.26 -13.11
CA PRO A 28 -20.42 -10.80 -14.48
C PRO A 28 -21.16 -9.47 -14.71
N GLY A 29 -20.41 -8.38 -14.89
CA GLY A 29 -20.95 -7.04 -15.13
C GLY A 29 -21.16 -6.12 -13.91
N ILE A 30 -20.85 -6.52 -12.67
CA ILE A 30 -20.93 -5.64 -11.48
C ILE A 30 -19.64 -5.74 -10.65
N ILE A 31 -18.82 -4.69 -10.69
CA ILE A 31 -17.65 -4.54 -9.80
C ILE A 31 -18.12 -3.88 -8.50
N SER A 32 -18.49 -4.70 -7.51
CA SER A 32 -18.98 -4.27 -6.18
C SER A 32 -17.93 -3.54 -5.31
N LYS A 33 -16.69 -3.37 -5.79
CA LYS A 33 -15.54 -2.80 -5.05
C LYS A 33 -14.81 -1.67 -5.82
N SER A 34 -15.48 -0.98 -6.74
CA SER A 34 -14.81 -0.01 -7.64
C SER A 34 -14.02 1.08 -6.89
N GLU A 35 -14.54 1.56 -5.76
CA GLU A 35 -13.88 2.57 -4.94
C GLU A 35 -12.65 2.02 -4.20
N GLU A 36 -12.78 0.87 -3.52
CA GLU A 36 -11.66 0.19 -2.86
C GLU A 36 -10.53 -0.13 -3.85
N ILE A 37 -10.86 -0.62 -5.04
CA ILE A 37 -9.89 -0.89 -6.12
C ILE A 37 -9.20 0.40 -6.56
N THR A 38 -9.95 1.49 -6.73
CA THR A 38 -9.40 2.78 -7.15
C THR A 38 -8.42 3.33 -6.12
N GLU A 39 -8.77 3.25 -4.84
CA GLU A 39 -7.93 3.73 -3.75
C GLU A 39 -6.68 2.86 -3.55
N LYS A 40 -6.85 1.53 -3.47
CA LYS A 40 -5.70 0.61 -3.37
C LYS A 40 -4.77 0.72 -4.58
N ARG A 41 -5.30 0.95 -5.78
CA ARG A 41 -4.46 1.20 -6.97
C ARG A 41 -3.59 2.44 -6.82
N LYS A 42 -4.17 3.54 -6.33
CA LYS A 42 -3.44 4.79 -6.08
C LYS A 42 -2.34 4.57 -5.04
N ILE A 43 -2.65 3.86 -3.96
CA ILE A 43 -1.68 3.52 -2.91
C ILE A 43 -0.57 2.62 -3.44
N TYR A 44 -0.91 1.59 -4.21
CA TYR A 44 0.06 0.71 -4.88
C TYR A 44 1.04 1.50 -5.75
N GLN A 45 0.53 2.39 -6.60
CA GLN A 45 1.35 3.23 -7.47
C GLN A 45 2.25 4.18 -6.67
N SER A 46 1.71 4.85 -5.65
CA SER A 46 2.47 5.75 -4.79
C SER A 46 3.54 5.02 -3.97
N LEU A 47 3.25 3.83 -3.43
CA LEU A 47 4.24 3.01 -2.73
C LEU A 47 5.38 2.60 -3.65
N LYS A 48 5.06 2.13 -4.86
CA LYS A 48 6.06 1.76 -5.84
C LYS A 48 6.96 2.95 -6.19
N HIS A 49 6.34 4.10 -6.46
CA HIS A 49 7.08 5.34 -6.74
C HIS A 49 8.02 5.72 -5.58
N LEU A 50 7.53 5.72 -4.34
CA LEU A 50 8.32 6.02 -3.14
C LEU A 50 9.48 5.03 -2.94
N CYS A 51 9.26 3.75 -3.22
CA CYS A 51 10.32 2.75 -3.13
C CYS A 51 11.43 3.02 -4.15
N GLU A 52 11.09 3.46 -5.35
CA GLU A 52 12.04 3.75 -6.43
C GLU A 52 12.78 5.09 -6.21
N THR A 53 12.12 6.12 -5.66
CA THR A 53 12.71 7.46 -5.47
C THR A 53 13.37 7.65 -4.11
N GLU A 54 12.81 7.06 -3.05
CA GLU A 54 13.24 7.21 -1.66
C GLU A 54 13.39 5.83 -0.97
N PRO A 55 14.31 4.97 -1.45
CA PRO A 55 14.40 3.59 -1.00
C PRO A 55 14.75 3.43 0.50
N GLU A 56 15.51 4.38 1.07
CA GLU A 56 15.82 4.40 2.50
C GLU A 56 14.58 4.65 3.37
N CYS A 57 13.56 5.34 2.86
CA CYS A 57 12.27 5.51 3.54
C CYS A 57 11.51 4.18 3.63
N CYS A 58 11.63 3.37 2.59
CA CYS A 58 10.88 2.14 2.42
C CYS A 58 11.55 0.91 3.08
N ARG A 59 12.78 1.03 3.57
CA ARG A 59 13.52 -0.09 4.18
C ARG A 59 12.74 -0.82 5.28
N ILE A 60 11.99 -0.10 6.10
CA ILE A 60 11.21 -0.67 7.20
C ILE A 60 10.13 -1.66 6.70
N LEU A 61 9.63 -1.45 5.47
CA LEU A 61 8.60 -2.28 4.86
C LEU A 61 9.07 -3.70 4.57
N VAL A 62 10.38 -3.96 4.49
CA VAL A 62 10.90 -5.31 4.24
C VAL A 62 10.47 -6.31 5.33
N HIS A 63 10.23 -5.81 6.55
CA HIS A 63 9.83 -6.58 7.72
C HIS A 63 8.32 -6.78 7.83
N MET A 64 7.52 -6.15 6.97
CA MET A 64 6.07 -6.30 6.97
C MET A 64 5.62 -7.45 6.06
N ASP A 65 4.56 -8.14 6.47
CA ASP A 65 3.96 -9.23 5.70
C ASP A 65 2.82 -8.77 4.78
N PHE A 66 2.11 -7.70 5.16
CA PHE A 66 0.97 -7.15 4.41
C PHE A 66 1.15 -5.64 4.18
N ILE A 67 2.06 -5.27 3.29
CA ILE A 67 2.46 -3.87 3.06
C ILE A 67 1.31 -3.08 2.44
N LEU A 68 0.70 -3.58 1.37
CA LEU A 68 -0.34 -2.86 0.64
C LEU A 68 -1.63 -2.77 1.47
N GLU A 69 -1.97 -3.83 2.20
CA GLU A 69 -3.10 -3.81 3.13
C GLU A 69 -2.87 -2.86 4.31
N GLY A 70 -1.67 -2.89 4.92
CA GLY A 70 -1.31 -1.97 6.00
C GLY A 70 -1.34 -0.51 5.56
N ALA A 71 -0.78 -0.22 4.38
CA ALA A 71 -0.83 1.10 3.77
C ALA A 71 -2.27 1.55 3.49
N TYR A 72 -3.11 0.66 2.97
CA TYR A 72 -4.53 0.95 2.73
C TYR A 72 -5.26 1.31 4.02
N ARG A 73 -5.14 0.48 5.07
CA ARG A 73 -5.76 0.74 6.38
C ARG A 73 -5.29 2.07 6.96
N PHE A 74 -3.99 2.32 6.95
CA PHE A 74 -3.46 3.57 7.47
C PHE A 74 -3.98 4.79 6.70
N VAL A 75 -4.05 4.72 5.36
CA VAL A 75 -4.60 5.81 4.54
C VAL A 75 -6.09 6.02 4.81
N GLN A 76 -6.87 4.96 5.07
CA GLN A 76 -8.27 5.11 5.48
C GLN A 76 -8.40 5.74 6.88
N ASP A 77 -7.62 5.28 7.84
CA ASP A 77 -7.67 5.76 9.23
C ASP A 77 -7.19 7.22 9.35
N GLN A 78 -6.22 7.61 8.53
CA GLN A 78 -5.66 8.96 8.49
C GLN A 78 -6.19 9.80 7.33
N LYS A 79 -7.33 9.41 6.73
CA LYS A 79 -7.86 10.08 5.53
C LYS A 79 -8.19 11.55 5.83
N ARG A 80 -7.27 12.44 5.44
CA ARG A 80 -7.43 13.89 5.59
C ARG A 80 -7.72 14.53 4.23
N PRO A 81 -8.75 15.41 4.11
CA PRO A 81 -9.17 15.96 2.82
C PRO A 81 -8.10 16.72 2.03
N GLN A 82 -7.08 17.24 2.71
CA GLN A 82 -6.04 18.09 2.10
C GLN A 82 -4.69 17.37 1.93
N GLU A 83 -4.58 16.11 2.35
CA GLU A 83 -3.32 15.38 2.36
C GLU A 83 -3.23 14.43 1.16
N THR A 84 -2.07 14.39 0.51
CA THR A 84 -1.84 13.46 -0.60
C THR A 84 -1.55 12.06 -0.05
N VAL A 85 -1.92 11.03 -0.83
CA VAL A 85 -1.62 9.63 -0.49
C VAL A 85 -0.13 9.42 -0.22
N GLU A 86 0.74 10.00 -1.04
CA GLU A 86 2.19 9.91 -0.82
C GLU A 86 2.64 10.52 0.51
N HIS A 87 2.10 11.68 0.88
CA HIS A 87 2.46 12.30 2.16
C HIS A 87 2.00 11.45 3.34
N THR A 88 0.77 10.91 3.27
CA THR A 88 0.25 9.98 4.28
C THR A 88 1.07 8.69 4.38
N LEU A 89 1.54 8.14 3.26
CA LEU A 89 2.40 6.96 3.24
C LEU A 89 3.79 7.22 3.83
N LYS A 90 4.36 8.42 3.61
CA LYS A 90 5.61 8.82 4.27
C LYS A 90 5.41 8.92 5.79
N ASN A 91 4.34 9.56 6.23
CA ASN A 91 3.98 9.65 7.64
C ASN A 91 3.81 8.26 8.29
N TRP A 92 3.25 7.30 7.54
CA TRP A 92 3.16 5.90 7.97
C TRP A 92 4.54 5.25 8.13
N MET A 93 5.43 5.40 7.15
CA MET A 93 6.78 4.85 7.23
C MET A 93 7.58 5.47 8.38
N ASP A 94 7.42 6.76 8.62
CA ASP A 94 8.08 7.46 9.72
C ASP A 94 7.52 7.06 11.09
N SER A 95 6.20 6.83 11.22
CA SER A 95 5.61 6.34 12.48
C SER A 95 6.10 4.94 12.83
N MET A 96 6.31 4.07 11.83
CA MET A 96 6.89 2.74 12.02
C MET A 96 8.36 2.81 12.45
N LYS A 97 9.15 3.73 11.86
CA LYS A 97 10.55 3.95 12.27
C LYS A 97 10.67 4.45 13.71
N ASN A 98 9.77 5.32 14.12
CA ASN A 98 9.77 5.93 15.46
C ASN A 98 9.07 5.07 16.52
N GLY A 99 8.55 3.89 16.16
CA GLY A 99 7.85 2.99 17.08
C GLY A 99 6.50 3.51 17.56
N THR A 100 5.93 4.52 16.89
CA THR A 100 4.65 5.15 17.27
C THR A 100 3.44 4.54 16.56
N CYS A 101 3.67 3.65 15.59
CA CYS A 101 2.61 2.87 14.95
C CYS A 101 2.40 1.55 15.71
N SER A 102 1.33 1.44 16.49
CA SER A 102 0.87 0.16 17.02
C SER A 102 0.29 -0.65 15.85
N MET A 103 0.95 -1.76 15.49
CA MET A 103 0.45 -2.73 14.50
C MET A 103 -0.80 -3.45 14.99
#